data_AF-A0A3M0XXM3-F1
#
_entry.id   AF-A0A3M0XXM3-F1
#
_cell.length_a   1.000
_cell.length_b   1.000
_cell.length_c   1.000
_cell.angle_alpha   90.00
_cell.angle_beta   90.00
_cell.angle_gamma   90.00
#
_symmetry.space_group_name_H-M   'P 1'
#
loop_
_entity.id
_entity.type
_entity.pdbx_description
1 polymer ?
#
loop_
_entity_poly.entity_id
_entity_poly.type
_entity_poly.pdbx_seq_one_letter_code
_entity_poly.pdbx_strand_id
1 'polypeptide(L)'
;MSETTRPDDEARRNRAAAWFAELRERICAAFEALEEALDDEIAAALPIADELRDIPPGRFERKPWARQDDDPAKGGGGVMAIMRGRLFEKVGVNVSTVWGEFPEDFAHQIPGAADDPRFWASGISLVAHMRSPLVPAVHMNTRHIVTTRSWFGGGADLTPMVPDDADTATFHAALRAACDRHHPDYYPRFKKWCDEYFF
;
A
#
# COMPACT_ATOMS: atom_id res chain seq x y z
N MET A 1 -27.95 7.35 21.92
CA MET A 1 -27.50 8.64 22.48
C MET A 1 -26.43 9.20 21.55
N SER A 2 -26.66 10.44 21.12
CA SER A 2 -25.84 11.33 20.29
C SER A 2 -24.40 10.91 19.98
N GLU A 3 -24.18 10.54 18.73
CA GLU A 3 -22.90 10.39 18.05
C GLU A 3 -22.08 11.68 18.18
N THR A 4 -21.05 11.67 19.02
CA THR A 4 -20.07 12.75 19.10
C THR A 4 -18.70 12.18 18.84
N THR A 5 -18.46 11.79 17.58
CA THR A 5 -17.09 11.85 17.07
C THR A 5 -16.60 13.27 17.32
N ARG A 6 -15.53 13.43 18.11
CA ARG A 6 -14.99 14.76 18.38
C ARG A 6 -14.59 15.38 17.02
N PRO A 7 -14.86 16.66 16.77
CA PRO A 7 -14.52 17.30 15.50
C PRO A 7 -13.05 17.12 15.07
N ASP A 8 -12.14 17.00 16.04
CA ASP A 8 -10.71 16.71 15.81
C ASP A 8 -10.48 15.30 15.23
N ASP A 9 -11.31 14.31 15.58
CA ASP A 9 -11.19 12.93 15.08
C ASP A 9 -11.63 12.82 13.60
N GLU A 10 -12.63 13.58 13.18
CA GLU A 10 -13.03 13.64 11.77
C GLU A 10 -11.99 14.34 10.89
N ALA A 11 -11.48 15.49 11.34
CA ALA A 11 -10.41 16.20 10.63
C ALA A 11 -9.15 15.34 10.45
N ARG A 12 -8.76 14.57 11.48
CA ARG A 12 -7.64 13.63 11.41
C ARG A 12 -7.89 12.49 10.42
N ARG A 13 -9.08 11.88 10.44
CA ARG A 13 -9.47 10.82 9.49
C ARG A 13 -9.44 11.32 8.05
N ASN A 14 -10.01 12.49 7.79
CA ASN A 14 -10.05 13.09 6.47
C ASN A 14 -8.63 13.43 5.97
N ARG A 15 -7.77 13.97 6.84
CA ARG A 15 -6.37 14.23 6.52
C ARG A 15 -5.60 12.94 6.19
N ALA A 16 -5.79 11.87 6.96
CA ALA A 16 -5.15 10.58 6.69
C ALA A 16 -5.60 10.00 5.34
N ALA A 17 -6.91 10.00 5.06
CA ALA A 17 -7.45 9.50 3.79
C ALA A 17 -6.94 10.29 2.58
N ALA A 18 -6.89 11.63 2.69
CA ALA A 18 -6.32 12.49 1.65
C ALA A 18 -4.84 12.19 1.43
N TRP A 19 -4.05 12.03 2.49
CA TRP A 19 -2.64 11.69 2.41
C TRP A 19 -2.39 10.35 1.70
N PHE A 20 -3.20 9.32 1.95
CA PHE A 20 -3.10 8.04 1.24
C PHE A 20 -3.38 8.20 -0.26
N ALA A 21 -4.36 9.03 -0.64
CA ALA A 21 -4.64 9.32 -2.04
C ALA A 21 -3.48 10.06 -2.73
N GLU A 22 -2.90 11.06 -2.07
CA GLU A 22 -1.71 11.77 -2.57
C GLU A 22 -0.49 10.87 -2.68
N LEU A 23 -0.29 9.95 -1.73
CA LEU A 23 0.78 8.96 -1.80
C LEU A 23 0.58 8.02 -2.99
N ARG A 24 -0.65 7.56 -3.25
CA ARG A 24 -0.96 6.77 -4.46
C ARG A 24 -0.55 7.50 -5.73
N GLU A 25 -0.91 8.77 -5.88
CA GLU A 25 -0.57 9.53 -7.09
C GLU A 25 0.94 9.67 -7.28
N ARG A 26 1.70 9.93 -6.22
CA ARG A 26 3.17 9.98 -6.29
C ARG A 26 3.79 8.65 -6.69
N ILE A 27 3.28 7.55 -6.15
CA ILE A 27 3.79 6.21 -6.47
C ILE A 27 3.42 5.83 -7.91
N CYS A 28 2.17 6.06 -8.33
CA CYS A 28 1.75 5.80 -9.70
C CYS A 28 2.58 6.59 -10.71
N ALA A 29 2.82 7.88 -10.44
CA ALA A 29 3.65 8.72 -11.29
C ALA A 29 5.10 8.21 -11.37
N ALA A 30 5.67 7.72 -10.27
CA ALA A 30 7.02 7.14 -10.26
C ALA A 30 7.09 5.87 -11.12
N PHE A 31 6.10 4.99 -11.05
CA PHE A 31 6.04 3.79 -11.89
C PHE A 31 5.80 4.09 -13.37
N GLU A 32 4.92 5.05 -13.69
CA GLU A 32 4.72 5.50 -15.08
C GLU A 32 6.00 6.13 -15.63
N ALA A 33 6.73 6.90 -14.83
CA ALA A 33 8.02 7.45 -15.25
C ALA A 33 9.07 6.36 -15.54
N LEU A 34 9.06 5.24 -14.80
CA LEU A 34 9.93 4.09 -15.10
C LEU A 34 9.51 3.38 -16.40
N GLU A 35 8.22 3.29 -16.69
CA GLU A 35 7.72 2.77 -17.98
C GLU A 35 8.15 3.67 -19.16
N GLU A 36 8.15 4.98 -18.98
CA GLU A 36 8.64 5.94 -19.98
C GLU A 36 10.16 5.88 -20.17
N ALA A 37 10.91 5.73 -19.08
CA ALA A 37 12.37 5.71 -19.09
C ALA A 37 12.95 4.43 -19.70
N LEU A 38 12.16 3.36 -19.84
CA LEU A 38 12.56 2.17 -20.58
C LEU A 38 12.56 2.50 -22.08
N ASP A 39 13.71 2.97 -22.57
CA ASP A 39 13.88 3.29 -23.98
C ASP A 39 13.90 2.03 -24.86
N ASP A 40 13.73 2.24 -26.17
CA ASP A 40 13.62 1.17 -27.15
C ASP A 40 14.93 0.39 -27.31
N GLU A 41 16.09 0.97 -26.97
CA GLU A 41 17.38 0.30 -27.08
C GLU A 41 17.55 -0.72 -25.95
N ILE A 42 17.22 -0.34 -24.71
CA ILE A 42 17.20 -1.25 -23.57
C ILE A 42 16.12 -2.31 -23.79
N ALA A 43 14.91 -1.93 -24.21
CA ALA A 43 13.84 -2.87 -24.47
C ALA A 43 14.20 -3.89 -25.57
N ALA A 44 14.87 -3.45 -26.64
CA ALA A 44 15.34 -4.31 -27.73
C ALA A 44 16.49 -5.25 -27.30
N ALA A 45 17.26 -4.90 -26.27
CA ALA A 45 18.30 -5.74 -25.71
C ALA A 45 17.77 -6.82 -24.75
N LEU A 46 16.50 -6.75 -24.33
CA LEU A 46 15.91 -7.75 -23.44
C LEU A 46 15.65 -9.07 -24.19
N PRO A 47 15.80 -10.25 -23.52
CA PRO A 47 15.44 -11.54 -24.11
C PRO A 47 13.98 -11.66 -24.57
N ILE A 48 13.10 -10.78 -24.07
CA ILE A 48 11.67 -10.70 -24.39
C ILE A 48 11.33 -9.56 -25.35
N ALA A 49 12.32 -8.98 -26.05
CA ALA A 49 12.15 -7.83 -26.93
C ALA A 49 10.99 -7.99 -27.94
N ASP A 50 10.85 -9.16 -28.54
CA ASP A 50 9.77 -9.45 -29.49
C ASP A 50 8.38 -9.39 -28.85
N GLU A 51 8.25 -9.78 -27.58
CA GLU A 51 6.99 -9.69 -26.82
C GLU A 51 6.66 -8.25 -26.43
N LEU A 52 7.67 -7.39 -26.30
CA LEU A 52 7.53 -5.99 -25.88
C LEU A 52 7.37 -5.01 -27.04
N ARG A 53 7.75 -5.41 -28.26
CA ARG A 53 7.88 -4.55 -29.46
C ARG A 53 6.68 -3.62 -29.70
N ASP A 54 5.47 -4.13 -29.53
CA ASP A 54 4.23 -3.39 -29.82
C ASP A 54 3.46 -2.98 -28.54
N ILE A 55 4.07 -3.12 -27.36
CA ILE A 55 3.48 -2.73 -26.08
C ILE A 55 3.89 -1.29 -25.79
N PRO A 56 2.97 -0.31 -25.68
CA PRO A 56 3.32 1.04 -25.28
C PRO A 56 3.73 1.08 -23.79
N PRO A 57 4.41 2.16 -23.33
CA PRO A 57 4.62 2.40 -21.91
C PRO A 57 3.33 2.27 -21.11
N GLY A 58 3.40 1.54 -19.99
CA GLY A 58 2.25 1.31 -19.12
C GLY A 58 1.66 2.60 -18.55
N ARG A 59 0.33 2.60 -18.33
CA ARG A 59 -0.42 3.65 -17.63
C ARG A 59 -1.40 3.05 -16.63
N PHE A 60 -1.61 3.72 -15.50
CA PHE A 60 -2.56 3.26 -14.50
C PHE A 60 -4.00 3.50 -14.92
N GLU A 61 -4.76 2.42 -15.03
CA GLU A 61 -6.21 2.44 -15.09
C GLU A 61 -6.78 2.54 -13.67
N ARG A 62 -7.57 3.59 -13.43
CA ARG A 62 -8.19 3.86 -12.12
C ARG A 62 -9.65 3.46 -12.15
N LYS A 63 -10.06 2.62 -11.21
CA LYS A 63 -11.46 2.17 -11.06
C LYS A 63 -11.96 2.45 -9.65
N PRO A 64 -12.90 3.40 -9.47
CA PRO A 64 -13.56 3.57 -8.18
C PRO A 64 -14.44 2.36 -7.88
N TRP A 65 -14.56 2.04 -6.59
CA TRP A 65 -15.47 1.02 -6.10
C TRP A 65 -16.07 1.47 -4.77
N ALA A 66 -17.27 0.99 -4.48
CA ALA A 66 -17.96 1.18 -3.22
C ALA A 66 -18.27 -0.18 -2.61
N ARG A 67 -18.20 -0.28 -1.29
CA ARG A 67 -18.65 -1.46 -0.57
C ARG A 67 -20.17 -1.59 -0.76
N GLN A 68 -20.62 -2.73 -1.28
CA GLN A 68 -22.05 -3.04 -1.40
C GLN A 68 -22.48 -3.78 -0.14
N ASP A 69 -23.24 -3.11 0.72
CA ASP A 69 -23.77 -3.64 1.98
C ASP A 69 -25.15 -3.00 2.18
N ASP A 70 -26.15 -3.79 2.57
CA ASP A 70 -27.53 -3.30 2.79
C ASP A 70 -27.66 -2.56 4.13
N ASP A 71 -26.66 -2.70 4.99
CA ASP A 71 -26.56 -2.08 6.30
C ASP A 71 -25.92 -0.68 6.20
N PRO A 72 -26.67 0.41 6.43
CA PRO A 72 -26.14 1.77 6.33
C PRO A 72 -25.06 2.07 7.38
N ALA A 73 -24.91 1.25 8.43
CA ALA A 73 -23.82 1.36 9.38
C ALA A 73 -22.47 0.89 8.80
N LYS A 74 -22.48 0.18 7.66
CA LYS A 74 -21.30 -0.31 6.96
C LYS A 74 -21.17 0.38 5.61
N GLY A 75 -19.94 0.73 5.25
CA GLY A 75 -19.75 1.43 3.99
C GLY A 75 -18.32 1.78 3.67
N GLY A 76 -18.21 2.76 2.78
CA GLY A 76 -16.97 3.22 2.21
C GLY A 76 -16.66 2.58 0.86
N GLY A 77 -15.39 2.57 0.51
CA GLY A 77 -14.94 2.20 -0.82
C GLY A 77 -13.50 2.60 -1.05
N GLY A 78 -13.16 2.76 -2.31
CA GLY A 78 -11.80 3.11 -2.67
C GLY A 78 -11.63 3.29 -4.16
N VAL A 79 -10.37 3.38 -4.56
CA VAL A 79 -9.99 3.42 -5.96
C VAL A 79 -8.87 2.42 -6.15
N MET A 80 -9.10 1.47 -7.05
CA MET A 80 -8.05 0.61 -7.54
C MET A 80 -7.27 1.35 -8.62
N ALA A 81 -5.95 1.27 -8.62
CA ALA A 81 -5.12 1.69 -9.73
C ALA A 81 -4.30 0.49 -10.17
N ILE A 82 -4.54 0.00 -11.39
CA ILE A 82 -3.83 -1.16 -11.95
C ILE A 82 -3.08 -0.72 -13.20
N MET A 83 -1.84 -1.19 -13.34
CA MET A 83 -1.04 -0.98 -14.54
C MET A 83 -0.42 -2.30 -14.98
N ARG A 84 -0.32 -2.48 -16.30
CA ARG A 84 0.57 -3.43 -16.96
C ARG A 84 1.36 -2.66 -18.01
N GLY A 85 2.58 -3.10 -18.30
CA GLY A 85 3.43 -2.41 -19.26
C GLY A 85 4.61 -3.24 -19.72
N ARG A 86 5.67 -2.55 -20.14
CA ARG A 86 6.90 -3.13 -20.66
C ARG A 86 7.87 -3.54 -19.56
N LEU A 87 7.93 -2.77 -18.47
CA LEU A 87 8.74 -3.06 -17.29
C LEU A 87 7.95 -3.89 -16.28
N PHE A 88 6.69 -3.51 -16.06
CA PHE A 88 5.83 -4.12 -15.07
C PHE A 88 4.91 -5.17 -15.69
N GLU A 89 5.00 -6.41 -15.22
CA GLU A 89 4.02 -7.44 -15.60
C GLU A 89 2.64 -7.04 -15.05
N LYS A 90 2.60 -6.63 -13.78
CA LYS A 90 1.40 -6.08 -13.13
C LYS A 90 1.77 -5.28 -11.89
N VAL A 91 1.20 -4.10 -11.76
CA VAL A 91 1.28 -3.28 -10.54
C VAL A 91 -0.14 -2.91 -10.10
N GLY A 92 -0.39 -2.98 -8.80
CA GLY A 92 -1.59 -2.44 -8.18
C GLY A 92 -1.23 -1.48 -7.05
N VAL A 93 -1.81 -0.28 -7.06
CA VAL A 93 -1.68 0.71 -5.99
C VAL A 93 -3.08 1.19 -5.60
N ASN A 94 -3.63 0.57 -4.57
CA ASN A 94 -5.01 0.73 -4.17
C ASN A 94 -5.09 1.60 -2.92
N VAL A 95 -6.10 2.47 -2.85
CA VAL A 95 -6.47 3.17 -1.62
C VAL A 95 -7.90 2.82 -1.24
N SER A 96 -8.19 2.80 0.05
CA SER A 96 -9.53 2.49 0.55
C SER A 96 -9.81 3.25 1.83
N THR A 97 -11.06 3.62 2.02
CA THR A 97 -11.61 4.15 3.26
C THR A 97 -12.93 3.45 3.52
N VAL A 98 -13.02 2.71 4.61
CA VAL A 98 -14.16 1.88 4.97
C VAL A 98 -14.54 2.06 6.42
N TRP A 99 -15.79 1.78 6.75
CA TRP A 99 -16.31 1.79 8.11
C TRP A 99 -17.37 0.69 8.29
N GLY A 100 -17.65 0.37 9.54
CA GLY A 100 -18.60 -0.67 9.91
C GLY A 100 -18.44 -1.08 11.36
N GLU A 101 -18.91 -2.29 11.66
CA GLU A 101 -18.78 -2.92 12.97
C GLU A 101 -18.05 -4.25 12.85
N PHE A 102 -17.16 -4.54 13.80
CA PHE A 102 -16.54 -5.86 13.92
C PHE A 102 -17.52 -6.88 14.55
N PRO A 103 -17.53 -8.14 14.09
CA PRO A 103 -18.22 -9.21 14.80
C PRO A 103 -17.71 -9.35 16.25
N GLU A 104 -18.58 -9.72 17.18
CA GLU A 104 -18.29 -9.79 18.63
C GLU A 104 -17.01 -10.59 18.93
N ASP A 105 -16.89 -11.81 18.38
CA ASP A 105 -15.72 -12.68 18.57
C ASP A 105 -14.40 -12.06 18.07
N PHE A 106 -14.47 -11.14 17.10
CA PHE A 106 -13.30 -10.47 16.53
C PHE A 106 -12.99 -9.15 17.24
N ALA A 107 -14.00 -8.45 17.75
CA ALA A 107 -13.86 -7.18 18.46
C ALA A 107 -12.92 -7.29 19.67
N HIS A 108 -12.92 -8.44 20.37
CA HIS A 108 -12.01 -8.69 21.49
C HIS A 108 -10.52 -8.76 21.12
N GLN A 109 -10.20 -9.00 19.85
CA GLN A 109 -8.82 -9.07 19.36
C GLN A 109 -8.31 -7.72 18.84
N ILE A 110 -9.22 -6.76 18.65
CA ILE A 110 -8.90 -5.45 18.07
C ILE A 110 -8.82 -4.39 19.18
N PRO A 111 -7.73 -3.61 19.25
CA PRO A 111 -7.60 -2.56 20.26
C PRO A 111 -8.81 -1.63 20.28
N GLY A 112 -9.48 -1.55 21.42
CA GLY A 112 -10.64 -0.66 21.63
C GLY A 112 -11.98 -1.11 21.03
N ALA A 113 -12.02 -2.20 20.25
CA ALA A 113 -13.27 -2.64 19.63
C ALA A 113 -14.19 -3.42 20.59
N ALA A 114 -13.67 -3.98 21.69
CA ALA A 114 -14.48 -4.63 22.72
C ALA A 114 -15.41 -3.66 23.47
N ASP A 115 -15.05 -2.37 23.53
CA ASP A 115 -15.84 -1.32 24.17
C ASP A 115 -16.93 -0.77 23.22
N ASP A 116 -16.62 -0.71 21.94
CA ASP A 116 -17.51 -0.29 20.85
C ASP A 116 -17.04 -0.96 19.55
N PRO A 117 -17.87 -1.82 18.91
CA PRO A 117 -17.44 -2.60 17.75
C PRO A 117 -17.26 -1.73 16.50
N ARG A 118 -17.69 -0.47 16.51
CA ARG A 118 -17.60 0.43 15.36
C ARG A 118 -16.16 0.77 15.04
N PHE A 119 -15.84 0.78 13.75
CA PHE A 119 -14.53 1.16 13.25
C PHE A 119 -14.62 2.04 12.01
N TRP A 120 -13.54 2.78 11.80
CA TRP A 120 -13.17 3.41 10.55
C TRP A 120 -11.74 3.00 10.22
N ALA A 121 -11.47 2.74 8.94
CA ALA A 121 -10.13 2.44 8.47
C ALA A 121 -9.88 3.08 7.11
N SER A 122 -8.71 3.67 6.94
CA SER A 122 -8.22 4.12 5.63
C SER A 122 -6.79 3.63 5.41
N GLY A 123 -6.41 3.39 4.16
CA GLY A 123 -5.06 2.94 3.86
C GLY A 123 -4.73 2.89 2.39
N ILE A 124 -3.46 2.63 2.13
CA ILE A 124 -2.88 2.33 0.82
C ILE A 124 -2.27 0.93 0.84
N SER A 125 -2.42 0.20 -0.26
CA SER A 125 -1.78 -1.09 -0.48
C SER A 125 -1.17 -1.14 -1.88
N LEU A 126 0.04 -1.65 -1.97
CA LEU A 126 0.83 -1.75 -3.18
C LEU A 126 1.38 -3.15 -3.33
N VAL A 127 1.27 -3.70 -4.54
CA VAL A 127 2.02 -4.86 -4.99
C VAL A 127 2.49 -4.61 -6.41
N ALA A 128 3.78 -4.81 -6.67
CA ALA A 128 4.37 -4.68 -7.99
C ALA A 128 5.14 -5.95 -8.36
N HIS A 129 4.81 -6.51 -9.52
CA HIS A 129 5.54 -7.58 -10.17
C HIS A 129 6.16 -7.06 -11.47
N MET A 130 7.47 -7.16 -11.56
CA MET A 130 8.24 -6.78 -12.73
C MET A 130 8.36 -7.96 -13.68
N ARG A 131 8.52 -7.69 -14.97
CA ARG A 131 8.68 -8.76 -15.98
C ARG A 131 9.99 -9.53 -15.83
N SER A 132 11.05 -8.83 -15.43
CA SER A 132 12.36 -9.45 -15.24
C SER A 132 12.44 -10.11 -13.86
N PRO A 133 12.84 -11.39 -13.76
CA PRO A 133 13.06 -12.07 -12.48
C PRO A 133 14.25 -11.50 -11.70
N LEU A 134 15.07 -10.66 -12.34
CA LEU A 134 16.19 -9.97 -11.69
C LEU A 134 15.73 -8.72 -10.94
N VAL A 135 14.47 -8.28 -11.12
CA VAL A 135 13.93 -7.13 -10.38
C VAL A 135 12.93 -7.67 -9.35
N PRO A 136 13.17 -7.49 -8.04
CA PRO A 136 12.42 -8.15 -6.97
C PRO A 136 10.99 -7.63 -6.87
N ALA A 137 10.01 -8.51 -6.71
CA ALA A 137 8.65 -8.07 -6.41
C ALA A 137 8.62 -7.25 -5.11
N VAL A 138 7.77 -6.23 -5.06
CA VAL A 138 7.66 -5.35 -3.88
C VAL A 138 6.23 -5.27 -3.40
N HIS A 139 6.05 -5.36 -2.08
CA HIS A 139 4.79 -5.07 -1.40
C HIS A 139 4.97 -3.91 -0.42
N MET A 140 3.94 -3.10 -0.28
CA MET A 140 3.87 -2.05 0.73
C MET A 140 2.42 -1.83 1.16
N ASN A 141 2.20 -1.68 2.46
CA ASN A 141 0.91 -1.29 3.00
C ASN A 141 1.10 -0.27 4.12
N THR A 142 0.26 0.76 4.17
CA THR A 142 0.05 1.56 5.38
C THR A 142 -1.41 1.86 5.57
N ARG A 143 -1.86 1.84 6.82
CA ARG A 143 -3.26 2.01 7.20
C ARG A 143 -3.40 2.74 8.53
N HIS A 144 -4.48 3.48 8.65
CA HIS A 144 -4.93 4.15 9.86
C HIS A 144 -6.25 3.53 10.28
N ILE A 145 -6.33 3.02 11.51
CA ILE A 145 -7.53 2.39 12.06
C ILE A 145 -7.99 3.22 13.27
N VAL A 146 -9.30 3.41 13.37
CA VAL A 146 -9.97 4.13 14.44
C VAL A 146 -11.13 3.28 14.94
N THR A 147 -11.07 2.93 16.22
CA THR A 147 -12.14 2.38 17.07
C THR A 147 -12.35 3.37 18.22
N THR A 148 -12.60 2.92 19.45
CA THR A 148 -12.37 3.75 20.65
C THR A 148 -10.89 4.13 20.85
N ARG A 149 -9.97 3.47 20.13
CA ARG A 149 -8.54 3.80 20.04
C ARG A 149 -8.15 4.16 18.62
N SER A 150 -6.96 4.71 18.42
CA SER A 150 -6.45 5.01 17.08
C SER A 150 -4.97 4.64 16.94
N TRP A 151 -4.64 3.98 15.82
CA TRP A 151 -3.27 3.58 15.52
C TRP A 151 -3.02 3.45 14.02
N PHE A 152 -1.74 3.53 13.65
CA PHE A 152 -1.27 3.18 12.31
C PHE A 152 -0.70 1.76 12.31
N GLY A 153 -0.79 1.10 11.16
CA GLY A 153 -0.10 -0.15 10.87
C GLY A 153 0.43 -0.13 9.45
N GLY A 154 1.44 -0.93 9.17
CA GLY A 154 2.02 -0.99 7.82
C GLY A 154 3.44 -1.53 7.79
N GLY A 155 4.01 -1.55 6.60
CA GLY A 155 5.34 -2.04 6.30
C GLY A 155 5.56 -2.10 4.79
N ALA A 156 6.78 -2.44 4.41
CA ALA A 156 7.14 -2.76 3.04
C ALA A 156 8.18 -3.88 3.04
N ASP A 157 8.16 -4.70 2.02
CA ASP A 157 9.02 -5.88 1.86
C ASP A 157 9.37 -6.11 0.39
N LEU A 158 10.56 -6.70 0.18
CA LEU A 158 11.04 -7.15 -1.12
C LEU A 158 11.04 -8.67 -1.15
N THR A 159 10.60 -9.22 -2.28
CA THR A 159 10.59 -10.67 -2.55
C THR A 159 11.44 -10.94 -3.80
N PRO A 160 12.78 -11.04 -3.66
CA PRO A 160 13.67 -11.33 -4.78
C PRO A 160 13.57 -12.79 -5.22
N MET A 161 13.52 -13.01 -6.53
CA MET A 161 13.73 -14.36 -7.12
C MET A 161 15.23 -14.68 -7.22
N VAL A 162 16.03 -13.66 -7.53
CA VAL A 162 17.49 -13.70 -7.50
C VAL A 162 17.95 -12.69 -6.46
N PRO A 163 18.60 -13.10 -5.36
CA PRO A 163 19.08 -12.18 -4.35
C PRO A 163 20.16 -11.24 -4.92
N ASP A 164 20.05 -9.96 -4.56
CA ASP A 164 21.06 -8.94 -4.81
C ASP A 164 21.30 -8.13 -3.53
N ASP A 165 22.55 -8.10 -3.08
CA ASP A 165 22.94 -7.46 -1.82
C ASP A 165 22.84 -5.92 -1.89
N ALA A 166 23.05 -5.33 -3.08
CA ALA A 166 22.98 -3.89 -3.27
C ALA A 166 21.53 -3.40 -3.26
N ASP A 167 20.61 -4.13 -3.89
CA ASP A 167 19.17 -3.87 -3.84
C ASP A 167 18.65 -4.02 -2.40
N THR A 168 19.07 -5.10 -1.71
CA THR A 168 18.72 -5.35 -0.31
C THR A 168 19.18 -4.21 0.60
N ALA A 169 20.45 -3.78 0.45
CA ALA A 169 21.01 -2.68 1.23
C ALA A 169 20.30 -1.36 0.94
N THR A 170 20.02 -1.06 -0.33
CA THR A 170 19.34 0.18 -0.76
C THR A 170 17.93 0.26 -0.20
N PHE A 171 17.17 -0.84 -0.29
CA PHE A 171 15.81 -0.92 0.23
C PHE A 171 15.78 -0.73 1.76
N HIS A 172 16.62 -1.46 2.49
CA HIS A 172 16.69 -1.32 3.93
C HIS A 172 17.20 0.03 4.40
N ALA A 173 18.13 0.66 3.67
CA ALA A 173 18.60 2.01 3.97
C ALA A 173 17.47 3.04 3.89
N ALA A 174 16.60 2.95 2.87
CA ALA A 174 15.44 3.84 2.74
C ALA A 174 14.46 3.68 3.92
N LEU A 175 14.13 2.43 4.30
CA LEU A 175 13.23 2.16 5.43
C LEU A 175 13.84 2.60 6.78
N ARG A 176 15.14 2.38 6.97
CA ARG A 176 15.88 2.83 8.15
C ARG A 176 15.87 4.35 8.26
N ALA A 177 16.20 5.06 7.17
CA ALA A 177 16.20 6.52 7.15
C ALA A 177 14.82 7.11 7.50
N ALA A 178 13.73 6.46 7.06
CA ALA A 178 12.38 6.86 7.46
C ALA A 178 12.14 6.67 8.97
N CYS A 179 12.54 5.52 9.52
CA CYS A 179 12.36 5.19 10.94
C CYS A 179 13.21 6.07 11.87
N ASP A 180 14.48 6.29 11.52
CA ASP A 180 15.47 6.99 12.35
C ASP A 180 15.11 8.47 12.57
N ARG A 181 14.30 9.05 11.68
CA ARG A 181 13.73 10.41 11.84
C ARG A 181 12.73 10.53 12.99
N HIS A 182 12.21 9.40 13.48
CA HIS A 182 11.16 9.38 14.49
C HIS A 182 11.61 8.72 15.80
N HIS A 183 12.30 7.58 15.72
CA HIS A 183 12.82 6.89 16.90
C HIS A 183 13.90 5.86 16.53
N PRO A 184 15.04 5.78 17.25
CA PRO A 184 16.13 4.86 16.92
C PRO A 184 15.74 3.38 16.96
N ASP A 185 14.81 3.00 17.85
CA ASP A 185 14.38 1.60 17.99
C ASP A 185 13.37 1.13 16.94
N TYR A 186 12.84 2.04 16.10
CA TYR A 186 11.80 1.67 15.15
C TYR A 186 12.29 0.72 14.07
N TYR A 187 13.39 1.02 13.39
CA TYR A 187 13.88 0.14 12.33
C TYR A 187 14.26 -1.25 12.87
N PRO A 188 15.08 -1.39 13.94
CA PRO A 188 15.41 -2.71 14.47
C PRO A 188 14.18 -3.54 14.85
N ARG A 189 13.18 -2.91 15.49
CA ARG A 189 11.94 -3.58 15.90
C ARG A 189 11.09 -3.98 14.69
N PHE A 190 10.86 -3.06 13.75
CA PHE A 190 9.98 -3.31 12.61
C PHE A 190 10.61 -4.25 11.58
N LYS A 191 11.94 -4.20 11.39
CA LYS A 191 12.67 -5.18 10.58
C LYS A 191 12.44 -6.59 11.15
N LYS A 192 12.72 -6.78 12.44
CA LYS A 192 12.52 -8.09 13.09
C LYS A 192 11.06 -8.57 12.99
N TRP A 193 10.11 -7.68 13.21
CA TRP A 193 8.69 -8.04 13.07
C TRP A 193 8.33 -8.43 11.63
N CYS A 194 8.89 -7.75 10.63
CA CYS A 194 8.70 -8.12 9.23
C CYS A 194 9.24 -9.55 8.96
N ASP A 195 10.44 -9.87 9.47
CA ASP A 195 11.01 -11.22 9.36
C ASP A 195 10.08 -12.29 9.97
N GLU A 196 9.53 -12.03 11.16
CA GLU A 196 8.65 -12.97 11.87
C GLU A 196 7.27 -13.13 11.21
N TYR A 197 6.77 -12.09 10.55
CA TYR A 197 5.43 -12.10 9.96
C TYR A 197 5.36 -12.84 8.62
N PHE A 198 6.43 -12.81 7.83
CA PHE A 198 6.50 -13.41 6.48
C PHE A 198 7.32 -14.71 6.41
N PHE A 199 7.65 -15.31 7.56
CA PHE A 199 8.35 -16.60 7.67
C PHE A 199 7.38 -17.79 7.65
#